data_AF-B7R8E5-F1
#
_entry.id   AF-B7R8E5-F1
#
_cell.length_a   1.000
_cell.length_b   1.000
_cell.length_c   1.000
_cell.angle_alpha   90.00
_cell.angle_beta   90.00
_cell.angle_gamma   90.00
#
_symmetry.space_group_name_H-M   'P 1'
#
loop_
_entity.id
_entity.type
_entity.pdbx_description
1 polymer ?
#
loop_
_entity_poly.entity_id
_entity_poly.type
_entity_poly.pdbx_seq_one_letter_code
_entity_poly.pdbx_strand_id
1 'polypeptide(L)'
;MVPSVFLDKQQLISQELEFDIYYNRISQHNLDDILEMAWSRGIREAKRIKHKNIKQLIREENIIVETDEKTYNLNYIIFSSYESKEKKITIYKKNIQNIFIPSIPDEYVLWRNYEKVIDLFLTHEYFHHLEANYIGVTSEIKKIQIKIGPFIVKRKLRSLSEIAAHAFVKEFYDIW
;
A
#
# COMPACT_ATOMS: atom_id res chain seq x y z
N MET A 1 16.56 -2.13 -2.68
CA MET A 1 15.68 -1.17 -1.99
C MET A 1 14.94 -1.94 -0.92
N VAL A 2 14.89 -1.43 0.32
CA VAL A 2 14.16 -2.08 1.41
C VAL A 2 12.66 -1.96 1.14
N PRO A 3 11.84 -3.03 1.30
CA PRO A 3 10.41 -2.91 1.09
C PRO A 3 9.75 -1.94 2.08
N SER A 4 8.86 -1.08 1.58
CA SER A 4 8.25 0.03 2.33
C SER A 4 7.70 -0.38 3.70
N VAL A 5 7.05 -1.54 3.80
CA VAL A 5 6.44 -2.05 5.04
C VAL A 5 7.43 -2.25 6.21
N PHE A 6 8.71 -2.48 5.91
CA PHE A 6 9.78 -2.69 6.91
C PHE A 6 10.54 -1.41 7.26
N LEU A 7 10.22 -0.29 6.62
CA LEU A 7 10.77 1.01 6.97
C LEU A 7 10.03 1.60 8.18
N ASP A 8 10.69 2.54 8.87
CA ASP A 8 10.00 3.38 9.84
C ASP A 8 8.96 4.29 9.15
N LYS A 9 8.07 4.89 9.93
CA LYS A 9 6.98 5.74 9.39
C LYS A 9 7.48 6.85 8.46
N GLN A 10 8.55 7.55 8.82
CA GLN A 10 9.03 8.70 8.05
C GLN A 10 9.68 8.24 6.75
N GLN A 11 10.51 7.21 6.81
CA GLN A 11 11.16 6.59 5.66
C GLN A 11 10.13 6.01 4.68
N LEU A 12 9.12 5.30 5.19
CA LEU A 12 8.02 4.73 4.41
C LEU A 12 7.25 5.83 3.67
N ILE A 13 6.80 6.86 4.40
CA ILE A 13 6.08 7.97 3.81
C ILE A 13 6.91 8.66 2.71
N SER A 14 8.20 8.85 2.97
CA SER A 14 9.11 9.48 2.01
C SER A 14 9.24 8.64 0.73
N GLN A 15 9.42 7.31 0.89
CA GLN A 15 9.51 6.38 -0.24
C GLN A 15 8.21 6.34 -1.07
N GLU A 16 7.04 6.31 -0.43
CA GLU A 16 5.76 6.33 -1.16
C GLU A 16 5.50 7.66 -1.88
N LEU A 17 5.95 8.77 -1.32
CA LEU A 17 5.88 10.07 -1.98
C LEU A 17 6.77 10.14 -3.21
N GLU A 18 7.97 9.55 -3.18
CA GLU A 18 8.89 9.49 -4.33
C GLU A 18 8.28 8.76 -5.55
N PHE A 19 7.41 7.77 -5.31
CA PHE A 19 6.68 7.07 -6.37
C PHE A 19 5.48 7.83 -6.91
N ASP A 20 5.07 8.95 -6.29
CA ASP A 20 3.96 9.75 -6.77
C ASP A 20 4.35 10.56 -8.02
N ILE A 21 3.50 10.54 -9.05
CA ILE A 21 3.73 11.26 -10.31
C ILE A 21 3.89 12.78 -10.12
N TYR A 22 3.42 13.30 -8.98
CA TYR A 22 3.50 14.72 -8.65
C TYR A 22 4.63 15.06 -7.68
N TYR A 23 5.47 14.10 -7.27
CA TYR A 23 6.51 14.28 -6.25
C TYR A 23 7.30 15.58 -6.37
N ASN A 24 7.89 15.82 -7.55
CA ASN A 24 8.71 17.03 -7.81
C ASN A 24 7.95 18.36 -7.66
N ARG A 25 6.62 18.34 -7.72
CA ARG A 25 5.77 19.53 -7.60
C ARG A 25 5.21 19.71 -6.20
N ILE A 26 5.34 18.70 -5.34
CA ILE A 26 4.78 18.68 -3.99
C ILE A 26 5.86 18.70 -2.91
N SER A 27 7.12 18.47 -3.27
CA SER A 27 8.27 18.42 -2.35
C SER A 27 8.46 19.68 -1.51
N GLN A 28 7.90 20.82 -1.93
CA GLN A 28 7.95 22.08 -1.19
C GLN A 28 6.67 22.40 -0.40
N HIS A 29 5.63 21.56 -0.51
CA HIS A 29 4.40 21.74 0.24
C HIS A 29 4.53 21.15 1.65
N ASN A 30 3.95 21.81 2.66
CA ASN A 30 3.68 21.14 3.92
C ASN A 30 2.53 20.14 3.69
N LEU A 31 2.83 18.87 3.86
CA LEU A 31 1.89 17.76 3.71
C LEU A 31 1.61 17.04 5.03
N ASP A 32 2.14 17.53 6.16
CA ASP A 32 2.13 16.81 7.44
C ASP A 32 0.72 16.39 7.84
N ASP A 33 -0.24 17.30 7.78
CA ASP A 33 -1.65 17.03 8.12
C ASP A 33 -2.26 15.93 7.24
N ILE A 34 -1.97 15.92 5.94
CA ILE A 34 -2.59 14.98 5.00
C ILE A 34 -1.91 13.60 5.08
N LEU A 35 -0.60 13.57 5.33
CA LEU A 35 0.17 12.35 5.53
C LEU A 35 -0.22 11.69 6.86
N GLU A 36 -0.36 12.49 7.92
CA GLU A 36 -0.84 11.99 9.22
C GLU A 36 -2.26 11.45 9.12
N MET A 37 -3.14 12.15 8.38
CA MET A 37 -4.51 11.67 8.13
C MET A 37 -4.51 10.32 7.43
N ALA A 38 -3.71 10.15 6.37
CA ALA A 38 -3.59 8.87 5.64
C ALA A 38 -3.06 7.76 6.56
N TRP A 39 -1.97 8.03 7.28
CA TRP A 39 -1.39 7.10 8.23
C TRP A 39 -2.39 6.66 9.31
N SER A 40 -2.95 7.62 10.04
CA SER A 40 -3.92 7.40 11.12
C SER A 40 -5.17 6.65 10.65
N ARG A 41 -5.58 6.86 9.39
CA ARG A 41 -6.67 6.12 8.77
C ARG A 41 -6.34 4.64 8.61
N GLY A 42 -5.18 4.30 8.05
CA GLY A 42 -4.71 2.90 7.97
C GLY A 42 -4.71 2.20 9.33
N ILE A 43 -4.08 2.84 10.33
CA ILE A 43 -4.04 2.35 11.72
C ILE A 43 -5.44 2.09 12.28
N ARG A 44 -6.36 3.05 12.12
CA ARG A 44 -7.72 2.94 12.67
C ARG A 44 -8.48 1.77 12.06
N GLU A 45 -8.38 1.57 10.74
CA GLU A 45 -9.09 0.47 10.08
C GLU A 45 -8.48 -0.89 10.43
N ALA A 46 -7.14 -0.99 10.58
CA ALA A 46 -6.49 -2.21 11.03
C ALA A 46 -6.96 -2.62 12.43
N LYS A 47 -7.06 -1.65 13.35
CA LYS A 47 -7.54 -1.90 14.72
C LYS A 47 -8.95 -2.50 14.78
N ARG A 48 -9.82 -2.21 13.81
CA ARG A 48 -11.20 -2.76 13.77
C ARG A 48 -11.25 -4.25 13.47
N ILE A 49 -10.23 -4.75 12.80
CA ILE A 49 -10.14 -6.16 12.38
C ILE A 49 -8.90 -6.85 12.95
N LYS A 50 -8.25 -6.23 13.93
CA LYS A 50 -7.05 -6.77 14.57
C LYS A 50 -7.36 -8.16 15.12
N HIS A 51 -6.43 -9.09 14.95
CA HIS A 51 -6.55 -10.52 15.30
C HIS A 51 -7.48 -11.37 14.41
N LYS A 52 -8.14 -10.79 13.40
CA LYS A 52 -8.84 -11.60 12.39
C LYS A 52 -7.84 -12.28 11.46
N ASN A 53 -8.26 -13.35 10.78
CA ASN A 53 -7.45 -13.99 9.76
C ASN A 53 -7.71 -13.33 8.40
N ILE A 54 -6.67 -12.81 7.73
CA ILE A 54 -6.84 -12.09 6.46
C ILE A 54 -7.40 -12.99 5.34
N LYS A 55 -6.96 -14.24 5.26
CA LYS A 55 -7.46 -15.21 4.26
C LYS A 55 -8.95 -15.51 4.48
N GLN A 56 -9.41 -15.51 5.73
CA GLN A 56 -10.83 -15.63 6.05
C GLN A 56 -11.62 -14.39 5.60
N LEU A 57 -11.13 -13.19 5.91
CA LEU A 57 -11.79 -11.94 5.49
C LEU A 57 -11.94 -11.84 3.96
N ILE A 58 -10.90 -12.24 3.22
CA ILE A 58 -10.92 -12.29 1.76
C ILE A 58 -12.01 -13.25 1.25
N ARG A 59 -12.15 -14.42 1.87
CA ARG A 59 -13.19 -15.39 1.53
C ARG A 59 -14.59 -14.85 1.85
N GLU A 60 -14.77 -14.24 3.01
CA GLU A 60 -16.05 -13.66 3.44
C GLU A 60 -16.52 -12.53 2.51
N GLU A 61 -15.59 -11.70 2.05
CA GLU A 61 -15.86 -10.61 1.09
C GLU A 61 -15.97 -11.09 -0.37
N ASN A 62 -15.83 -12.40 -0.61
CA ASN A 62 -15.80 -13.03 -1.94
C ASN A 62 -14.76 -12.38 -2.88
N ILE A 63 -13.59 -12.05 -2.34
CA ILE A 63 -12.48 -11.49 -3.12
C ILE A 63 -11.75 -12.64 -3.81
N ILE A 64 -11.63 -12.54 -5.13
CA ILE A 64 -10.91 -13.51 -5.95
C ILE A 64 -9.41 -13.26 -5.76
N VAL A 65 -8.64 -14.32 -5.50
CA VAL A 65 -7.17 -14.24 -5.41
C VAL A 65 -6.58 -15.08 -6.53
N GLU A 66 -5.85 -14.44 -7.42
CA GLU A 66 -5.12 -15.09 -8.52
C GLU A 66 -3.61 -14.93 -8.33
N THR A 67 -2.86 -15.93 -8.77
CA THR A 67 -1.40 -15.87 -8.79
C THR A 67 -0.93 -15.82 -10.24
N ASP A 68 -0.20 -14.76 -10.59
CA ASP A 68 0.46 -14.64 -11.88
C ASP A 68 1.92 -15.11 -11.75
N GLU A 69 2.32 -16.03 -12.63
CA GLU A 69 3.66 -16.59 -12.71
C GLU A 69 4.54 -15.92 -13.80
N LYS A 70 4.05 -14.89 -14.48
CA LYS A 70 4.83 -14.11 -15.45
C LYS A 70 5.76 -13.16 -14.72
N THR A 71 6.97 -13.00 -15.26
CA THR A 71 7.90 -11.97 -14.79
C THR A 71 7.50 -10.65 -15.45
N TYR A 72 6.94 -9.72 -14.67
CA TYR A 72 6.69 -8.37 -15.14
C TYR A 72 7.93 -7.51 -14.91
N ASN A 73 8.64 -7.21 -16.01
CA ASN A 73 9.67 -6.16 -16.07
C ASN A 73 9.16 -5.07 -17.02
N LEU A 74 8.24 -4.26 -16.53
CA LEU A 74 8.08 -2.89 -17.03
C LEU A 74 8.86 -1.99 -16.06
N ASN A 75 9.13 -0.74 -16.41
CA ASN A 75 9.99 0.20 -15.66
C ASN A 75 9.68 0.39 -14.15
N TYR A 76 8.64 -0.28 -13.63
CA TYR A 76 8.26 -0.37 -12.23
C TYR A 76 7.87 -1.82 -11.87
N ILE A 77 8.35 -2.32 -10.72
CA ILE A 77 8.11 -3.69 -10.26
C ILE A 77 6.80 -3.72 -9.46
N ILE A 78 5.87 -4.59 -9.86
CA ILE A 78 4.59 -4.80 -9.17
C ILE A 78 4.64 -6.15 -8.44
N PHE A 79 4.22 -6.18 -7.18
CA PHE A 79 4.18 -7.39 -6.35
C PHE A 79 2.76 -7.91 -6.13
N SER A 80 1.79 -7.00 -6.05
CA SER A 80 0.37 -7.30 -6.04
C SER A 80 -0.44 -6.17 -6.69
N SER A 81 -1.69 -6.44 -7.03
CA SER A 81 -2.66 -5.42 -7.44
C SER A 81 -4.07 -5.79 -6.97
N TYR A 82 -4.92 -4.77 -6.78
CA TYR A 82 -6.34 -4.94 -6.52
C TYR A 82 -7.21 -4.24 -7.57
N GLU A 83 -8.09 -5.03 -8.18
CA GLU A 83 -9.02 -4.61 -9.23
C GLU A 83 -10.44 -4.55 -8.66
N SER A 84 -10.89 -3.33 -8.31
CA SER A 84 -12.16 -3.12 -7.59
C SER A 84 -13.41 -3.58 -8.33
N LYS A 85 -13.44 -3.48 -9.66
CA LYS A 85 -14.58 -3.91 -10.49
C LYS A 85 -14.82 -5.42 -10.44
N GLU A 86 -13.74 -6.19 -10.36
CA GLU A 86 -13.76 -7.65 -10.35
C GLU A 86 -13.64 -8.22 -8.93
N LYS A 87 -13.44 -7.35 -7.92
CA LYS A 87 -13.04 -7.72 -6.55
C LYS A 87 -11.92 -8.76 -6.57
N LYS A 88 -10.85 -8.45 -7.31
CA LYS A 88 -9.77 -9.40 -7.57
C LYS A 88 -8.43 -8.87 -7.07
N ILE A 89 -7.68 -9.73 -6.39
CA ILE A 89 -6.29 -9.52 -6.01
C ILE A 89 -5.41 -10.39 -6.91
N THR A 90 -4.44 -9.78 -7.57
CA THR A 90 -3.42 -10.50 -8.35
C THR A 90 -2.10 -10.50 -7.59
N ILE A 91 -1.48 -11.67 -7.43
CA ILE A 91 -0.19 -11.85 -6.76
C ILE A 91 0.88 -12.21 -7.80
N TYR A 92 1.94 -11.41 -7.90
CA TYR A 92 3.03 -11.62 -8.86
C TYR A 92 4.16 -12.45 -8.24
N LYS A 93 3.96 -13.76 -8.21
CA LYS A 93 4.80 -14.73 -7.48
C LYS A 93 6.29 -14.61 -7.77
N LYS A 94 6.69 -14.50 -9.04
CA LYS A 94 8.12 -14.39 -9.41
C LYS A 94 8.76 -13.11 -8.89
N ASN A 95 8.05 -12.00 -8.92
CA ASN A 95 8.56 -10.72 -8.40
C ASN A 95 8.72 -10.81 -6.88
N ILE A 96 7.78 -11.43 -6.18
CA ILE A 96 7.85 -11.65 -4.73
C ILE A 96 9.05 -12.53 -4.37
N GLN A 97 9.20 -13.67 -5.02
CA GLN A 97 10.25 -14.65 -4.71
C GLN A 97 11.65 -14.16 -5.05
N ASN A 98 11.80 -13.49 -6.21
CA ASN A 98 13.12 -13.13 -6.73
C ASN A 98 13.58 -11.73 -6.31
N ILE A 99 12.66 -10.86 -5.86
CA ILE A 99 12.96 -9.46 -5.57
C ILE A 99 12.55 -9.08 -4.15
N PHE A 100 11.27 -9.27 -3.78
CA PHE A 100 10.77 -8.80 -2.48
C PHE A 100 11.43 -9.55 -1.31
N ILE A 101 11.32 -10.89 -1.28
CA ILE A 101 11.86 -11.73 -0.20
C ILE A 101 13.38 -11.52 -0.02
N PRO A 102 14.21 -11.51 -1.07
CA PRO A 102 15.64 -11.21 -0.95
C PRO A 102 15.94 -9.80 -0.44
N SER A 103 15.02 -8.85 -0.61
CA SER A 103 15.20 -7.45 -0.17
C SER A 103 14.77 -7.21 1.28
N ILE A 104 14.19 -8.20 1.97
CA ILE A 104 13.78 -8.08 3.38
C ILE A 104 15.04 -7.98 4.26
N PRO A 105 15.16 -6.95 5.13
CA PRO A 105 16.31 -6.80 6.02
C PRO A 105 16.50 -7.99 6.97
N ASP A 106 17.72 -8.23 7.42
CA ASP A 106 18.05 -9.39 8.28
C ASP A 106 17.32 -9.36 9.63
N GLU A 107 17.05 -8.18 10.19
CA GLU A 107 16.25 -8.03 11.42
C GLU A 107 14.80 -8.53 11.27
N TYR A 108 14.29 -8.59 10.02
CA TYR A 108 12.97 -9.13 9.67
C TYR A 108 13.05 -10.52 9.02
N VAL A 109 14.11 -11.30 9.26
CA VAL A 109 14.32 -12.61 8.60
C VAL A 109 13.12 -13.57 8.71
N LEU A 110 12.34 -13.50 9.81
CA LEU A 110 11.13 -14.30 10.00
C LEU A 110 10.02 -14.02 8.97
N TRP A 111 10.09 -12.89 8.27
CA TRP A 111 9.22 -12.50 7.18
C TRP A 111 9.70 -13.00 5.81
N ARG A 112 10.89 -13.61 5.69
CA ARG A 112 11.33 -14.23 4.42
C ARG A 112 10.55 -15.51 4.05
N ASN A 113 9.58 -15.91 4.85
CA ASN A 113 8.66 -16.99 4.53
C ASN A 113 7.62 -16.51 3.49
N TYR A 114 7.51 -17.24 2.38
CA TYR A 114 6.61 -16.90 1.28
C TYR A 114 5.16 -16.69 1.72
N GLU A 115 4.59 -17.62 2.49
CA GLU A 115 3.18 -17.51 2.94
C GLU A 115 2.94 -16.26 3.79
N LYS A 116 3.89 -15.88 4.65
CA LYS A 116 3.79 -14.63 5.42
C LYS A 116 3.85 -13.40 4.53
N VAL A 117 4.68 -13.42 3.50
CA VAL A 117 4.75 -12.31 2.53
C VAL A 117 3.45 -12.20 1.73
N ILE A 118 2.86 -13.34 1.36
CA ILE A 118 1.53 -13.35 0.73
C ILE A 118 0.51 -12.71 1.67
N ASP A 119 0.52 -13.05 2.96
CA ASP A 119 -0.35 -12.43 3.94
C ASP A 119 -0.16 -10.91 4.05
N LEU A 120 1.07 -10.39 3.92
CA LEU A 120 1.33 -8.94 3.84
C LEU A 120 0.62 -8.31 2.63
N PHE A 121 0.79 -8.87 1.43
CA PHE A 121 0.17 -8.34 0.22
C PHE A 121 -1.35 -8.47 0.24
N LEU A 122 -1.88 -9.61 0.68
CA LEU A 122 -3.32 -9.79 0.84
C LEU A 122 -3.91 -8.76 1.82
N THR A 123 -3.19 -8.46 2.90
CA THR A 123 -3.62 -7.45 3.89
C THR A 123 -3.57 -6.05 3.31
N HIS A 124 -2.53 -5.73 2.53
CA HIS A 124 -2.40 -4.46 1.82
C HIS A 124 -3.55 -4.26 0.83
N GLU A 125 -3.78 -5.22 -0.06
CA GLU A 125 -4.82 -5.13 -1.08
C GLU A 125 -6.23 -5.18 -0.49
N TYR A 126 -6.41 -5.86 0.64
CA TYR A 126 -7.67 -5.81 1.39
C TYR A 126 -7.99 -4.40 1.89
N PHE A 127 -7.00 -3.59 2.26
CA PHE A 127 -7.24 -2.19 2.58
C PHE A 127 -7.80 -1.42 1.36
N HIS A 128 -7.28 -1.64 0.16
CA HIS A 128 -7.84 -1.03 -1.06
C HIS A 128 -9.24 -1.55 -1.38
N HIS A 129 -9.55 -2.80 -1.04
CA HIS A 129 -10.92 -3.29 -1.05
C HIS A 129 -11.82 -2.49 -0.09
N LEU A 130 -11.37 -2.23 1.14
CA LEU A 130 -12.11 -1.39 2.08
C LEU A 130 -12.33 0.02 1.54
N GLU A 131 -11.29 0.64 0.97
CA GLU A 131 -11.37 1.96 0.35
C GLU A 131 -12.43 2.03 -0.75
N ALA A 132 -12.43 1.03 -1.64
CA ALA A 132 -13.32 1.00 -2.79
C ALA A 132 -14.80 0.77 -2.40
N ASN A 133 -15.07 0.04 -1.31
CA ASN A 133 -16.41 -0.46 -1.00
C ASN A 133 -17.05 0.16 0.25
N TYR A 134 -16.26 0.57 1.25
CA TYR A 134 -16.78 0.86 2.59
C TYR A 134 -16.36 2.21 3.15
N ILE A 135 -15.08 2.57 3.05
CA ILE A 135 -14.55 3.75 3.76
C ILE A 135 -14.27 4.94 2.83
N GLY A 136 -14.32 4.74 1.52
CA GLY A 136 -13.94 5.72 0.50
C GLY A 136 -12.43 5.73 0.20
N VAL A 137 -12.04 6.29 -0.94
CA VAL A 137 -10.63 6.31 -1.37
C VAL A 137 -9.85 7.41 -0.62
N THR A 138 -8.78 7.04 0.07
CA THR A 138 -7.97 7.95 0.90
C THR A 138 -7.35 9.07 0.09
N SER A 139 -6.82 8.75 -1.10
CA SER A 139 -6.28 9.76 -2.02
C SER A 139 -7.30 10.81 -2.50
N GLU A 140 -8.61 10.56 -2.38
CA GLU A 140 -9.65 11.51 -2.78
C GLU A 140 -10.11 12.43 -1.65
N ILE A 141 -9.76 12.12 -0.39
CA ILE A 141 -10.24 12.87 0.80
C ILE A 141 -9.79 14.33 0.74
N LYS A 142 -8.51 14.57 0.41
CA LYS A 142 -7.95 15.91 0.32
C LYS A 142 -7.09 16.02 -0.92
N LYS A 143 -7.49 16.91 -1.83
CA LYS A 143 -6.75 17.21 -3.06
C LYS A 143 -5.77 18.33 -2.77
N ILE A 144 -4.55 18.18 -3.25
CA ILE A 144 -3.54 19.22 -3.19
C ILE A 144 -3.64 20.14 -4.40
N GLN A 145 -3.21 21.38 -4.24
CA GLN A 145 -3.10 22.33 -5.33
C GLN A 145 -1.72 22.20 -5.97
N ILE A 146 -1.69 21.94 -7.27
CA ILE A 146 -0.46 21.85 -8.06
C ILE A 146 -0.47 22.96 -9.09
N LYS A 147 0.65 23.67 -9.18
CA LYS A 147 0.87 24.67 -10.24
C LYS A 147 1.35 23.99 -11.52
N ILE A 148 0.65 24.24 -12.63
CA ILE A 148 1.03 23.79 -13.97
C ILE A 148 1.06 25.03 -14.86
N GLY A 149 2.25 25.63 -15.01
CA GLY A 149 2.39 26.93 -15.66
C GLY A 149 1.60 28.02 -14.92
N PRO A 150 0.74 28.82 -15.59
CA PRO A 150 -0.07 29.84 -14.95
C PRO A 150 -1.32 29.28 -14.24
N PHE A 151 -1.63 28.00 -14.39
CA PHE A 151 -2.85 27.39 -13.85
C PHE A 151 -2.59 26.68 -12.52
N ILE A 152 -3.56 26.75 -11.61
CA ILE A 152 -3.61 25.97 -10.38
C ILE A 152 -4.68 24.89 -10.53
N VAL A 153 -4.27 23.63 -10.40
CA VAL A 153 -5.19 22.50 -10.52
C VAL A 153 -5.18 21.67 -9.24
N LYS A 154 -6.36 21.18 -8.85
CA LYS A 154 -6.49 20.22 -7.74
C LYS A 154 -6.16 18.82 -8.26
N ARG A 155 -5.27 18.12 -7.55
CA ARG A 155 -4.87 16.74 -7.85
C ARG A 155 -4.93 15.87 -6.60
N LYS A 156 -5.24 14.60 -6.82
CA LYS A 156 -5.10 13.57 -5.80
C LYS A 156 -3.67 13.06 -5.79
N LEU A 157 -3.23 12.64 -4.61
CA LEU A 157 -1.95 11.97 -4.41
C LEU A 157 -2.22 10.49 -4.20
N ARG A 158 -1.80 9.65 -5.15
CA ARG A 158 -2.02 8.20 -5.08
C ARG A 158 -1.30 7.63 -3.85
N SER A 159 -0.10 8.14 -3.58
CA SER A 159 0.72 7.83 -2.40
C SER A 159 -0.06 7.85 -1.08
N LEU A 160 -1.11 8.66 -0.93
CA LEU A 160 -1.91 8.67 0.31
C LEU A 160 -2.66 7.36 0.55
N SER A 161 -3.15 6.71 -0.50
CA SER A 161 -3.79 5.40 -0.38
C SER A 161 -2.75 4.31 -0.06
N GLU A 162 -1.57 4.37 -0.68
CA GLU A 162 -0.46 3.43 -0.44
C GLU A 162 0.10 3.57 0.99
N ILE A 163 0.28 4.81 1.49
CA ILE A 163 0.68 5.11 2.88
C ILE A 163 -0.33 4.54 3.86
N ALA A 164 -1.63 4.73 3.62
CA ALA A 164 -2.68 4.20 4.48
C ALA A 164 -2.72 2.67 4.47
N ALA A 165 -2.54 2.04 3.29
CA ALA A 165 -2.45 0.59 3.16
C ALA A 165 -1.23 0.02 3.90
N HIS A 166 -0.07 0.67 3.81
CA HIS A 166 1.11 0.26 4.56
C HIS A 166 0.96 0.44 6.08
N ALA A 167 0.40 1.56 6.53
CA ALA A 167 0.09 1.78 7.94
C ALA A 167 -0.88 0.71 8.46
N PHE A 168 -1.87 0.34 7.66
CA PHE A 168 -2.80 -0.74 7.97
C PHE A 168 -2.09 -2.07 8.16
N VAL A 169 -1.18 -2.47 7.25
CA VAL A 169 -0.41 -3.71 7.36
C VAL A 169 0.50 -3.70 8.60
N LYS A 170 1.20 -2.59 8.86
CA LYS A 170 2.11 -2.46 10.01
C LYS A 170 1.35 -2.61 11.33
N GLU A 171 0.17 -1.99 11.47
CA GLU A 171 -0.67 -2.15 12.66
C GLU A 171 -1.33 -3.53 12.76
N PHE A 172 -1.69 -4.14 11.63
CA PHE A 172 -2.33 -5.46 11.62
C PHE A 172 -1.37 -6.57 12.09
N TYR A 173 -0.09 -6.49 11.72
CA TYR A 173 0.94 -7.48 12.06
C TYR A 173 1.96 -7.03 13.12
N ASP A 174 1.77 -5.85 13.71
CA ASP A 174 2.68 -5.24 14.68
C ASP A 174 4.15 -5.16 14.17
N ILE A 175 4.33 -4.67 12.94
CA ILE A 175 5.65 -4.45 12.30
C ILE A 175 6.05 -2.98 12.50
N TRP A 176 6.91 -2.69 13.48
CA TRP A 176 7.29 -1.33 13.87
C TRP A 176 8.80 -1.15 13.96
#